data_AF-A0A7W5FI98-F1
#
_entry.id   AF-A0A7W5FI98-F1
#
_cell.length_a   1.000
_cell.length_b   1.000
_cell.length_c   1.000
_cell.angle_alpha   90.00
_cell.angle_beta   90.00
_cell.angle_gamma   90.00
#
_symmetry.space_group_name_H-M   'P 1'
#
loop_
_entity.id
_entity.type
_entity.pdbx_description
1 polymer ?
#
loop_
_entity_poly.entity_id
_entity_poly.type
_entity_poly.pdbx_seq_one_letter_code
_entity_poly.pdbx_strand_id
1 'polypeptide(L)'
;MAASPRRWLILALAPLVSALMFMAPATPAAAEPGGSSSSAQEEDEDATLNDVIESTNRRYASAKSAVTQSTKTQAKLATQIKAAEGRRDALIPEVDQIAKQQYMTGNLSAMGFLLRSQDSGDFLTKAVSLEEINKLHDAKLHELNVAITEISESKAKLDAEVKAQQQNAAVMKKQKDAADKAFQLVGGKSVTKGLVVADSPEADPAPRNSSGGFSSEGCTEDDPTTGGCITKRTLHMYKETKKAGFNMFVGCHRDGGPFEHPKGRACDWSLQKSGFSVYDTDKEFRYGNNLMAFLVRNADELGIYYVIWNKMIWFPASGWKTYHGVSDHTDHVHVSML
;
A
#
# COMPACT_ATOMS: atom_id res chain seq x y z
N MET A 1 -40.48 35.25 9.06
CA MET A 1 -41.35 34.42 9.91
C MET A 1 -42.20 33.52 9.02
N ALA A 2 -42.32 32.25 9.43
CA ALA A 2 -43.26 31.21 8.98
C ALA A 2 -43.21 30.81 7.49
N ALA A 3 -42.64 29.67 7.07
CA ALA A 3 -42.89 28.25 7.39
C ALA A 3 -44.01 27.58 6.54
N SER A 4 -43.54 26.86 5.50
CA SER A 4 -43.91 25.47 5.11
C SER A 4 -45.29 25.19 4.47
N PRO A 5 -45.57 23.97 3.97
CA PRO A 5 -44.76 23.02 3.18
C PRO A 5 -45.54 22.43 1.98
N ARG A 6 -44.89 21.73 1.04
CA ARG A 6 -45.59 20.73 0.21
C ARG A 6 -44.73 19.51 -0.14
N ARG A 7 -45.26 18.36 0.30
CA ARG A 7 -44.82 16.97 0.19
C ARG A 7 -44.82 16.46 -1.25
N TRP A 8 -43.81 15.67 -1.63
CA TRP A 8 -43.88 14.52 -2.56
C TRP A 8 -42.91 13.45 -2.01
N LEU A 9 -43.39 12.44 -1.27
CA LEU A 9 -43.67 11.08 -1.73
C LEU A 9 -42.52 10.42 -2.50
N ILE A 10 -41.72 9.60 -1.80
CA ILE A 10 -41.02 8.45 -2.38
C ILE A 10 -41.29 7.24 -1.50
N LEU A 11 -41.91 6.23 -2.13
CA LEU A 11 -42.10 4.87 -1.67
C LEU A 11 -40.79 4.08 -1.77
N ALA A 12 -40.59 3.22 -0.76
CA ALA A 12 -39.97 1.88 -0.82
C ALA A 12 -38.55 1.72 -1.39
N LEU A 13 -37.62 1.22 -0.58
CA LEU A 13 -37.20 -0.19 -0.55
C LEU A 13 -35.91 -0.34 0.27
N ALA A 14 -36.01 -1.12 1.34
CA ALA A 14 -34.87 -1.59 2.12
C ALA A 14 -34.07 -2.64 1.32
N PRO A 15 -32.74 -2.62 1.33
CA PRO A 15 -31.96 -3.81 1.00
C PRO A 15 -31.73 -4.64 2.26
N LEU A 16 -32.50 -5.72 2.37
CA LEU A 16 -32.14 -6.93 3.11
C LEU A 16 -30.80 -7.45 2.56
N VAL A 17 -29.73 -7.36 3.34
CA VAL A 17 -28.49 -8.09 3.06
C VAL A 17 -28.65 -9.48 3.66
N SER A 18 -29.09 -10.42 2.83
CA SER A 18 -29.13 -11.84 3.17
C SER A 18 -27.70 -12.37 3.32
N ALA A 19 -27.35 -12.78 4.54
CA ALA A 19 -26.20 -13.63 4.82
C ALA A 19 -26.48 -15.03 4.26
N LEU A 20 -25.85 -15.37 3.14
CA LEU A 20 -25.79 -16.74 2.64
C LEU A 20 -24.71 -17.50 3.41
N MET A 21 -25.09 -18.06 4.56
CA MET A 21 -24.44 -19.22 5.13
C MET A 21 -24.76 -20.42 4.24
N PHE A 22 -23.74 -21.04 3.65
CA PHE A 22 -23.88 -22.38 3.08
C PHE A 22 -24.10 -23.38 4.23
N MET A 23 -25.35 -23.80 4.43
CA MET A 23 -25.67 -25.07 5.09
C MET A 23 -25.63 -26.17 4.03
N ALA A 24 -24.66 -27.07 4.14
CA ALA A 24 -24.70 -28.35 3.44
C ALA A 24 -25.69 -29.30 4.16
N PRO A 25 -26.47 -30.11 3.44
CA PRO A 25 -27.32 -31.12 4.05
C PRO A 25 -26.48 -32.27 4.62
N ALA A 26 -26.69 -32.59 5.90
CA ALA A 26 -26.20 -33.81 6.53
C ALA A 26 -26.93 -35.02 5.93
N THR A 27 -26.18 -35.91 5.27
CA THR A 27 -26.62 -37.27 4.96
C THR A 27 -26.13 -38.23 6.05
N PRO A 28 -26.86 -39.31 6.34
CA PRO A 28 -26.66 -40.11 7.53
C PRO A 28 -25.37 -40.93 7.49
N ALA A 29 -24.79 -41.13 8.67
CA ALA A 29 -23.62 -41.96 8.92
C ALA A 29 -23.82 -43.39 8.42
N ALA A 30 -22.90 -43.85 7.58
CA ALA A 30 -22.61 -45.26 7.36
C ALA A 30 -21.19 -45.51 7.87
N ALA A 31 -21.07 -46.27 8.96
CA ALA A 31 -19.80 -46.81 9.43
C ALA A 31 -19.62 -48.19 8.79
N GLU A 32 -18.44 -48.46 8.22
CA GLU A 32 -17.75 -49.77 8.22
C GLU A 32 -16.35 -49.64 7.55
N PRO A 33 -15.40 -50.57 7.79
CA PRO A 33 -14.15 -50.22 8.46
C PRO A 33 -12.88 -50.35 7.60
N GLY A 34 -11.84 -49.61 7.99
CA GLY A 34 -10.43 -49.99 7.87
C GLY A 34 -9.79 -50.03 6.47
N GLY A 35 -8.94 -49.04 6.17
CA GLY A 35 -7.99 -49.13 5.06
C GLY A 35 -7.20 -47.84 4.86
N SER A 36 -5.94 -47.85 5.29
CA SER A 36 -4.94 -46.79 5.11
C SER A 36 -4.85 -46.25 3.68
N SER A 37 -5.08 -44.95 3.49
CA SER A 37 -4.42 -44.12 2.46
C SER A 37 -4.67 -42.63 2.69
N SER A 38 -3.81 -41.97 3.47
CA SER A 38 -3.71 -40.51 3.56
C SER A 38 -2.64 -40.04 2.57
N SER A 39 -3.00 -39.72 1.32
CA SER A 39 -2.05 -39.09 0.37
C SER A 39 -2.70 -38.49 -0.89
N ALA A 40 -3.81 -37.77 -0.78
CA ALA A 40 -4.31 -36.98 -1.92
C ALA A 40 -5.18 -35.78 -1.53
N GLN A 41 -5.99 -35.89 -0.47
CA GLN A 41 -6.89 -34.80 -0.05
C GLN A 41 -6.22 -33.77 0.87
N GLU A 42 -5.25 -34.17 1.71
CA GLU A 42 -4.54 -33.24 2.59
C GLU A 42 -3.57 -32.32 1.81
N GLU A 43 -2.96 -32.80 0.71
CA GLU A 43 -2.07 -31.96 -0.13
C GLU A 43 -2.83 -30.85 -0.88
N ASP A 44 -4.07 -31.10 -1.31
CA ASP A 44 -4.88 -30.12 -2.05
C ASP A 44 -5.48 -29.06 -1.10
N GLU A 45 -5.87 -29.45 0.12
CA GLU A 45 -6.31 -28.50 1.16
C GLU A 45 -5.15 -27.61 1.67
N ASP A 46 -3.94 -28.16 1.84
CA ASP A 46 -2.77 -27.37 2.25
C ASP A 46 -2.25 -26.47 1.12
N ALA A 47 -2.32 -26.90 -0.15
CA ALA A 47 -1.98 -26.06 -1.30
C ALA A 47 -2.93 -24.84 -1.40
N THR A 48 -4.24 -25.06 -1.26
CA THR A 48 -5.23 -23.97 -1.28
C THR A 48 -5.08 -23.02 -0.09
N LEU A 49 -4.75 -23.52 1.10
CA LEU A 49 -4.47 -22.68 2.26
C LEU A 49 -3.24 -21.80 2.05
N ASN A 50 -2.14 -22.36 1.51
CA ASN A 50 -0.94 -21.60 1.21
C ASN A 50 -1.20 -20.51 0.15
N ASP A 51 -1.98 -20.80 -0.89
CA ASP A 51 -2.36 -19.82 -1.91
C ASP A 51 -3.22 -18.69 -1.34
N VAL A 52 -4.14 -19.00 -0.42
CA VAL A 52 -4.95 -18.01 0.28
C VAL A 52 -4.06 -17.11 1.15
N ILE A 53 -3.10 -17.68 1.88
CA ILE A 53 -2.18 -16.92 2.71
C ILE A 53 -1.25 -16.06 1.85
N GLU A 54 -0.72 -16.58 0.74
CA GLU A 54 0.11 -15.83 -0.19
C GLU A 54 -0.67 -14.66 -0.80
N SER A 55 -1.86 -14.91 -1.34
CA SER A 55 -2.71 -13.87 -1.93
C SER A 55 -3.12 -12.81 -0.91
N THR A 56 -3.27 -13.17 0.37
CA THR A 56 -3.56 -12.22 1.45
C THR A 56 -2.36 -11.34 1.74
N ASN A 57 -1.16 -11.90 1.80
CA ASN A 57 0.08 -11.14 2.03
C ASN A 57 0.41 -10.22 0.85
N ARG A 58 0.24 -10.68 -0.40
CA ARG A 58 0.36 -9.82 -1.59
C ARG A 58 -0.60 -8.63 -1.53
N ARG A 59 -1.88 -8.89 -1.24
CA ARG A 59 -2.90 -7.84 -1.09
C ARG A 59 -2.54 -6.85 0.00
N TYR A 60 -2.01 -7.33 1.13
CA TYR A 60 -1.52 -6.46 2.20
C TYR A 60 -0.35 -5.57 1.76
N ALA A 61 0.66 -6.15 1.08
CA ALA A 61 1.80 -5.39 0.57
C ALA A 61 1.36 -4.30 -0.43
N SER A 62 0.48 -4.62 -1.37
CA SER A 62 -0.11 -3.64 -2.29
C SER A 62 -0.92 -2.56 -1.56
N ALA A 63 -1.75 -2.95 -0.58
CA ALA A 63 -2.58 -2.00 0.18
C ALA A 63 -1.71 -1.03 1.00
N LYS A 64 -0.64 -1.52 1.63
CA LYS A 64 0.32 -0.68 2.37
C LYS A 64 0.98 0.35 1.46
N SER A 65 1.48 -0.09 0.31
CA SER A 65 2.08 0.80 -0.70
C SER A 65 1.09 1.83 -1.22
N ALA A 66 -0.15 1.41 -1.52
CA ALA A 66 -1.23 2.29 -1.95
C ALA A 66 -1.55 3.37 -0.90
N VAL A 67 -1.57 3.03 0.40
CA VAL A 67 -1.81 4.01 1.47
C VAL A 67 -0.67 5.02 1.60
N THR A 68 0.59 4.58 1.46
CA THR A 68 1.75 5.49 1.46
C THR A 68 1.69 6.46 0.29
N GLN A 69 1.43 5.94 -0.92
CA GLN A 69 1.31 6.76 -2.12
C GLN A 69 0.11 7.73 -2.03
N SER A 70 -1.02 7.24 -1.53
CA SER A 70 -2.22 8.03 -1.26
C SER A 70 -1.91 9.22 -0.36
N THR A 71 -1.22 8.98 0.76
CA THR A 71 -0.85 10.03 1.72
C THR A 71 0.02 11.11 1.06
N LYS A 72 0.97 10.72 0.21
CA LYS A 72 1.82 11.66 -0.56
C LYS A 72 1.00 12.48 -1.56
N THR A 73 0.06 11.84 -2.26
CA THR A 73 -0.85 12.51 -3.20
C THR A 73 -1.75 13.51 -2.48
N GLN A 74 -2.31 13.14 -1.32
CA GLN A 74 -3.14 14.03 -0.52
C GLN A 74 -2.37 15.28 -0.07
N ALA A 75 -1.12 15.13 0.39
CA ALA A 75 -0.28 16.27 0.78
C ALA A 75 -0.02 17.23 -0.41
N LYS A 76 0.21 16.67 -1.61
CA LYS A 76 0.38 17.46 -2.83
C LYS A 76 -0.90 18.21 -3.21
N LEU A 77 -2.04 17.53 -3.21
CA LEU A 77 -3.35 18.13 -3.51
C LEU A 77 -3.71 19.23 -2.51
N ALA A 78 -3.47 19.01 -1.21
CA ALA A 78 -3.69 20.02 -0.18
C ALA A 78 -2.88 21.30 -0.43
N THR A 79 -1.63 21.15 -0.89
CA THR A 79 -0.77 22.28 -1.26
C THR A 79 -1.30 23.02 -2.49
N GLN A 80 -1.74 22.28 -3.53
CA GLN A 80 -2.32 22.86 -4.74
C GLN A 80 -3.62 23.62 -4.46
N ILE A 81 -4.52 23.02 -3.67
CA ILE A 81 -5.77 23.65 -3.24
C ILE A 81 -5.47 24.97 -2.54
N LYS A 82 -4.53 24.97 -1.57
CA LYS A 82 -4.18 26.20 -0.84
C LYS A 82 -3.62 27.28 -1.76
N ALA A 83 -2.79 26.91 -2.73
CA ALA A 83 -2.25 27.86 -3.71
C ALA A 83 -3.32 28.43 -4.65
N ALA A 84 -4.27 27.59 -5.10
CA ALA A 84 -5.39 28.03 -5.93
C ALA A 84 -6.40 28.88 -5.15
N GLU A 85 -6.66 28.55 -3.88
CA GLU A 85 -7.46 29.38 -2.97
C GLU A 85 -6.84 30.75 -2.76
N GLY A 86 -5.52 30.82 -2.58
CA GLY A 86 -4.80 32.10 -2.50
C GLY A 86 -4.94 32.96 -3.77
N ARG A 87 -4.84 32.36 -4.96
CA ARG A 87 -5.09 33.07 -6.24
C ARG A 87 -6.53 33.54 -6.37
N ARG A 88 -7.50 32.68 -6.07
CA ARG A 88 -8.93 33.04 -6.06
C ARG A 88 -9.18 34.24 -5.14
N ASP A 89 -8.67 34.20 -3.91
CA ASP A 89 -8.93 35.24 -2.91
C ASP A 89 -8.28 36.58 -3.28
N ALA A 90 -7.17 36.56 -4.02
CA ALA A 90 -6.55 37.76 -4.59
C ALA A 90 -7.35 38.33 -5.78
N LEU A 91 -7.93 37.47 -6.63
CA LEU A 91 -8.65 37.87 -7.84
C LEU A 91 -10.09 38.34 -7.58
N ILE A 92 -10.76 37.82 -6.54
CA ILE A 92 -12.16 38.17 -6.22
C ILE A 92 -12.36 39.69 -6.08
N PRO A 93 -11.57 40.43 -5.27
CA PRO A 93 -11.76 41.88 -5.13
C PRO A 93 -11.59 42.64 -6.46
N GLU A 94 -10.68 42.19 -7.32
CA GLU A 94 -10.42 42.82 -8.61
C GLU A 94 -11.58 42.60 -9.59
N VAL A 95 -12.11 41.38 -9.64
CA VAL A 95 -13.29 41.05 -10.45
C VAL A 95 -14.55 41.75 -9.94
N ASP A 96 -14.73 41.85 -8.62
CA ASP A 96 -15.85 42.59 -8.01
C ASP A 96 -15.82 44.08 -8.37
N GLN A 97 -14.63 44.69 -8.41
CA GLN A 97 -14.49 46.08 -8.88
C GLN A 97 -14.90 46.22 -10.35
N ILE A 98 -14.45 45.31 -11.22
CA ILE A 98 -14.83 45.30 -12.64
C ILE A 98 -16.35 45.20 -12.78
N ALA A 99 -16.97 44.24 -12.08
CA ALA A 99 -18.42 44.04 -12.09
C ALA A 99 -19.20 45.26 -11.59
N LYS A 100 -18.73 45.89 -10.49
CA LYS A 100 -19.36 47.10 -9.94
C LYS A 100 -19.27 48.29 -10.90
N GLN A 101 -18.12 48.50 -11.55
CA GLN A 101 -17.97 49.58 -12.54
C GLN A 101 -18.89 49.38 -13.74
N GLN A 102 -18.98 48.15 -14.26
CA GLN A 102 -19.90 47.81 -15.34
C GLN A 102 -21.36 48.02 -14.95
N TYR A 103 -21.74 47.64 -13.71
CA TYR A 103 -23.10 47.83 -13.20
C TYR A 103 -23.47 49.32 -13.03
N MET A 104 -22.58 50.11 -12.45
CA MET A 104 -22.85 51.54 -12.18
C MET A 104 -22.86 52.39 -13.44
N THR A 105 -21.98 52.10 -14.41
CA THR A 105 -21.78 52.96 -15.57
C THR A 105 -22.53 52.47 -16.81
N GLY A 106 -22.89 51.18 -16.86
CA GLY A 106 -23.57 50.55 -17.99
C GLY A 106 -22.75 50.60 -19.28
N ASN A 107 -23.28 49.98 -20.34
CA ASN A 107 -22.61 49.92 -21.64
C ASN A 107 -22.51 51.30 -22.36
N LEU A 108 -23.26 52.30 -21.87
CA LEU A 108 -23.29 53.67 -22.41
C LEU A 108 -22.02 54.48 -22.08
N SER A 109 -21.27 54.07 -21.06
CA SER A 109 -20.02 54.74 -20.62
C SER A 109 -18.88 54.57 -21.62
N ALA A 110 -18.68 53.37 -22.17
CA ALA A 110 -17.64 53.11 -23.17
C ALA A 110 -17.90 53.89 -24.47
N MET A 111 -19.15 53.91 -24.94
CA MET A 111 -19.54 54.73 -26.09
C MET A 111 -19.40 56.22 -25.78
N GLY A 112 -19.77 56.67 -24.58
CA GLY A 112 -19.60 58.07 -24.15
C GLY A 112 -18.14 58.51 -24.03
N PHE A 113 -17.25 57.60 -23.63
CA PHE A 113 -15.80 57.84 -23.58
C PHE A 113 -15.22 58.02 -24.99
N LEU A 114 -15.63 57.17 -25.93
CA LEU A 114 -15.24 57.27 -27.35
C LEU A 114 -15.83 58.50 -28.04
N LEU A 115 -17.10 58.84 -27.77
CA LEU A 115 -17.80 60.00 -28.35
C LEU A 115 -17.27 61.35 -27.83
N ARG A 116 -16.57 61.36 -26.68
CA ARG A 116 -15.85 62.54 -26.16
C ARG A 116 -14.45 62.68 -26.76
N SER A 117 -14.19 62.14 -27.93
CA SER A 117 -12.92 62.34 -28.65
C SER A 117 -12.86 63.75 -29.27
N GLN A 118 -11.69 64.40 -29.21
CA GLN A 118 -11.51 65.74 -29.80
C GLN A 118 -11.21 65.68 -31.30
N ASP A 119 -10.57 64.61 -31.76
CA ASP A 119 -10.26 64.34 -33.16
C ASP A 119 -10.20 62.83 -33.45
N SER A 120 -9.87 62.45 -34.69
CA SER A 120 -9.80 61.05 -35.14
C SER A 120 -8.62 60.28 -34.54
N GLY A 121 -7.51 60.96 -34.18
CA GLY A 121 -6.35 60.34 -33.52
C GLY A 121 -6.66 59.99 -32.07
N ASP A 122 -7.25 60.92 -31.32
CA ASP A 122 -7.71 60.74 -29.94
C ASP A 122 -8.77 59.63 -29.83
N PHE A 123 -9.67 59.53 -30.82
CA PHE A 123 -10.61 58.42 -30.91
C PHE A 123 -9.90 57.07 -30.99
N LEU A 124 -8.90 56.93 -31.88
CA LEU A 124 -8.15 55.68 -32.03
C LEU A 124 -7.39 55.31 -30.75
N THR A 125 -6.74 56.27 -30.09
CA THR A 125 -6.03 56.03 -28.83
C THR A 125 -6.98 55.57 -27.72
N LYS A 126 -8.17 56.18 -27.61
CA LYS A 126 -9.20 55.77 -26.65
C LYS A 126 -9.75 54.38 -26.96
N ALA A 127 -9.95 54.04 -28.23
CA ALA A 127 -10.40 52.72 -28.67
C ALA A 127 -9.39 51.62 -28.30
N VAL A 128 -8.10 51.83 -28.60
CA VAL A 128 -7.02 50.88 -28.24
C VAL A 128 -6.92 50.71 -26.73
N SER A 129 -7.01 51.81 -25.97
CA SER A 129 -6.96 51.76 -24.50
C SER A 129 -8.12 50.96 -23.91
N LEU A 130 -9.33 51.12 -24.48
CA LEU A 130 -10.52 50.39 -24.05
C LEU A 130 -10.40 48.89 -24.39
N GLU A 131 -9.84 48.56 -25.55
CA GLU A 131 -9.56 47.17 -25.93
C GLU A 131 -8.55 46.52 -24.97
N GLU A 132 -7.47 47.22 -24.61
CA GLU A 132 -6.47 46.72 -23.66
C GLU A 132 -7.06 46.47 -22.27
N ILE A 133 -7.89 47.39 -21.77
CA ILE A 133 -8.60 47.23 -20.49
C ILE A 133 -9.51 46.00 -20.54
N ASN A 134 -10.25 45.81 -21.64
CA ASN A 134 -11.13 44.64 -21.78
C ASN A 134 -10.33 43.34 -21.83
N LYS A 135 -9.20 43.29 -22.54
CA LYS A 135 -8.29 42.13 -22.54
C LYS A 135 -7.78 41.79 -21.13
N LEU A 136 -7.41 42.80 -20.35
CA LEU A 136 -6.98 42.62 -18.96
C LEU A 136 -8.12 42.10 -18.07
N HIS A 137 -9.34 42.61 -18.25
CA HIS A 137 -10.52 42.13 -17.51
C HIS A 137 -10.85 40.68 -17.86
N ASP A 138 -10.85 40.33 -19.14
CA ASP A 138 -11.08 38.96 -19.62
C ASP A 138 -10.01 38.01 -19.09
N ALA A 139 -8.75 38.43 -19.06
CA ALA A 139 -7.65 37.65 -18.50
C ALA A 139 -7.86 37.36 -16.99
N LYS A 140 -8.26 38.37 -16.20
CA LYS A 140 -8.52 38.20 -14.75
C LYS A 140 -9.72 37.29 -14.48
N LEU A 141 -10.80 37.44 -15.25
CA LEU A 141 -11.98 36.57 -15.17
C LEU A 141 -11.60 35.13 -15.54
N HIS A 142 -10.81 34.95 -16.59
CA HIS A 142 -10.30 33.65 -16.99
C HIS A 142 -9.44 33.03 -15.88
N GLU A 143 -8.49 33.79 -15.31
CA GLU A 143 -7.64 33.32 -14.23
C GLU A 143 -8.43 32.92 -12.98
N LEU A 144 -9.46 33.69 -12.61
CA LEU A 144 -10.35 33.36 -11.50
C LEU A 144 -11.11 32.05 -11.77
N ASN A 145 -11.66 31.90 -12.98
CA ASN A 145 -12.36 30.67 -13.37
C ASN A 145 -11.43 29.44 -13.37
N VAL A 146 -10.18 29.60 -13.82
CA VAL A 146 -9.14 28.57 -13.75
C VAL A 146 -8.86 28.20 -12.29
N ALA A 147 -8.67 29.19 -11.41
CA ALA A 147 -8.43 28.94 -9.99
C ALA A 147 -9.61 28.21 -9.32
N ILE A 148 -10.85 28.61 -9.60
CA ILE A 148 -12.06 27.95 -9.08
C ILE A 148 -12.16 26.50 -9.59
N THR A 149 -11.90 26.28 -10.87
CA THR A 149 -11.92 24.95 -11.49
C THR A 149 -10.85 24.06 -10.87
N GLU A 150 -9.62 24.56 -10.72
CA GLU A 150 -8.51 23.84 -10.10
C GLU A 150 -8.82 23.45 -8.64
N ILE A 151 -9.45 24.35 -7.86
CA ILE A 151 -9.90 24.05 -6.50
C ILE A 151 -10.93 22.92 -6.51
N SER A 152 -11.96 23.03 -7.36
CA SER A 152 -13.05 22.05 -7.43
C SER A 152 -12.52 20.66 -7.83
N GLU A 153 -11.71 20.60 -8.88
CA GLU A 153 -11.11 19.34 -9.35
C GLU A 153 -10.13 18.75 -8.33
N SER A 154 -9.28 19.57 -7.71
CA SER A 154 -8.31 19.09 -6.72
C SER A 154 -9.00 18.59 -5.45
N LYS A 155 -10.10 19.25 -5.02
CA LYS A 155 -10.92 18.77 -3.91
C LYS A 155 -11.62 17.45 -4.23
N ALA A 156 -12.21 17.33 -5.42
CA ALA A 156 -12.81 16.07 -5.86
C ALA A 156 -11.80 14.91 -5.91
N LYS A 157 -10.58 15.17 -6.40
CA LYS A 157 -9.47 14.20 -6.39
C LYS A 157 -9.05 13.85 -4.96
N LEU A 158 -8.96 14.84 -4.07
CA LEU A 158 -8.60 14.63 -2.67
C LEU A 158 -9.65 13.76 -1.95
N ASP A 159 -10.93 14.03 -2.14
CA ASP A 159 -12.02 13.25 -1.55
C ASP A 159 -12.05 11.81 -2.06
N ALA A 160 -11.81 11.61 -3.35
CA ALA A 160 -11.67 10.28 -3.94
C ALA A 160 -10.49 9.50 -3.34
N GLU A 161 -9.35 10.18 -3.14
CA GLU A 161 -8.14 9.61 -2.56
C GLU A 161 -8.35 9.21 -1.09
N VAL A 162 -8.99 10.07 -0.29
CA VAL A 162 -9.36 9.79 1.11
C VAL A 162 -10.31 8.59 1.19
N LYS A 163 -11.31 8.51 0.30
CA LYS A 163 -12.24 7.38 0.27
C LYS A 163 -11.54 6.07 -0.06
N ALA A 164 -10.62 6.07 -1.03
CA ALA A 164 -9.81 4.90 -1.37
C ALA A 164 -8.91 4.48 -0.19
N GLN A 165 -8.27 5.46 0.47
CA GLN A 165 -7.42 5.20 1.64
C GLN A 165 -8.22 4.59 2.80
N GLN A 166 -9.44 5.07 3.07
CA GLN A 166 -10.30 4.53 4.14
C GLN A 166 -10.62 3.04 3.94
N GLN A 167 -10.87 2.62 2.69
CA GLN A 167 -11.11 1.21 2.37
C GLN A 167 -9.86 0.36 2.64
N ASN A 168 -8.69 0.83 2.19
CA ASN A 168 -7.41 0.14 2.42
C ASN A 168 -7.04 0.11 3.92
N ALA A 169 -7.24 1.21 4.63
CA ALA A 169 -6.96 1.32 6.06
C ALA A 169 -7.86 0.40 6.91
N ALA A 170 -9.13 0.19 6.52
CA ALA A 170 -10.02 -0.73 7.22
C ALA A 170 -9.54 -2.20 7.11
N VAL A 171 -9.05 -2.60 5.92
CA VAL A 171 -8.42 -3.91 5.70
C VAL A 171 -7.15 -4.04 6.54
N MET A 172 -6.27 -3.04 6.47
CA MET A 172 -5.02 -3.04 7.24
C MET A 172 -5.25 -3.01 8.74
N LYS A 173 -6.26 -2.28 9.25
CA LYS A 173 -6.57 -2.23 10.68
C LYS A 173 -7.03 -3.59 11.21
N LYS A 174 -7.95 -4.27 10.52
CA LYS A 174 -8.38 -5.62 10.92
C LYS A 174 -7.22 -6.61 10.96
N GLN A 175 -6.30 -6.49 10.00
CA GLN A 175 -5.10 -7.33 9.92
C GLN A 175 -4.05 -6.95 10.99
N LYS A 176 -3.86 -5.65 11.24
CA LYS A 176 -2.99 -5.12 12.28
C LYS A 176 -3.47 -5.48 13.69
N ASP A 177 -4.75 -5.40 13.99
CA ASP A 177 -5.30 -5.79 15.29
C ASP A 177 -5.11 -7.30 15.56
N ALA A 178 -5.15 -8.13 14.51
CA ALA A 178 -4.80 -9.54 14.60
C ALA A 178 -3.29 -9.75 14.81
N ALA A 179 -2.45 -9.01 14.08
CA ALA A 179 -1.00 -9.05 14.19
C ALA A 179 -0.48 -8.53 15.53
N ASP A 180 -1.04 -7.45 16.08
CA ASP A 180 -0.64 -6.83 17.35
C ASP A 180 -1.01 -7.71 18.54
N LYS A 181 -2.16 -8.42 18.50
CA LYS A 181 -2.51 -9.45 19.49
C LYS A 181 -1.53 -10.63 19.48
N ALA A 182 -1.08 -11.04 18.30
CA ALA A 182 0.00 -12.01 18.15
C ALA A 182 1.36 -11.45 18.59
N PHE A 183 1.62 -10.16 18.37
CA PHE A 183 2.85 -9.48 18.76
C PHE A 183 2.99 -9.32 20.28
N GLN A 184 1.89 -9.15 21.03
CA GLN A 184 1.94 -9.14 22.50
C GLN A 184 2.28 -10.50 23.10
N LEU A 185 2.01 -11.61 22.39
CA LEU A 185 2.38 -12.96 22.80
C LEU A 185 3.84 -13.31 22.51
N VAL A 186 4.49 -12.59 21.58
CA VAL A 186 5.75 -13.02 20.94
C VAL A 186 6.87 -11.97 20.97
N GLY A 187 6.53 -10.68 20.95
CA GLY A 187 7.46 -9.55 20.94
C GLY A 187 8.07 -9.22 22.32
N GLY A 188 7.67 -9.91 23.38
CA GLY A 188 8.19 -9.71 24.74
C GLY A 188 8.73 -11.00 25.34
N LYS A 189 10.07 -11.11 25.45
CA LYS A 189 10.85 -12.17 26.16
C LYS A 189 10.64 -13.64 25.74
N SER A 190 9.57 -14.03 25.04
CA SER A 190 9.27 -15.43 24.75
C SER A 190 10.09 -16.01 23.60
N VAL A 191 10.11 -15.36 22.42
CA VAL A 191 10.79 -15.90 21.23
C VAL A 191 12.26 -15.50 21.15
N THR A 192 12.59 -14.26 21.51
CA THR A 192 13.97 -13.77 21.41
C THR A 192 14.75 -13.82 22.73
N LYS A 193 14.12 -14.21 23.85
CA LYS A 193 14.69 -14.11 25.21
C LYS A 193 15.24 -12.72 25.57
N GLY A 194 14.84 -11.66 24.84
CA GLY A 194 15.43 -10.32 24.97
C GLY A 194 16.83 -10.18 24.33
N LEU A 195 17.30 -11.19 23.60
CA LEU A 195 18.60 -11.24 22.95
C LEU A 195 18.48 -10.89 21.46
N VAL A 196 17.96 -9.68 21.17
CA VAL A 196 17.81 -9.16 19.81
C VAL A 196 18.26 -7.70 19.75
N VAL A 197 18.89 -7.30 18.65
CA VAL A 197 19.27 -5.90 18.43
C VAL A 197 18.03 -5.01 18.31
N ALA A 198 18.09 -3.83 18.95
CA ALA A 198 17.01 -2.83 18.89
C ALA A 198 16.81 -2.32 17.45
N ASP A 199 17.91 -2.05 16.76
CA ASP A 199 17.94 -1.53 15.40
C ASP A 199 18.56 -2.55 14.43
N SER A 200 18.11 -2.53 13.18
CA SER A 200 18.67 -3.32 12.09
C SER A 200 19.05 -2.40 10.93
N PRO A 201 20.07 -2.75 10.13
CA PRO A 201 20.31 -2.09 8.86
C PRO A 201 19.07 -2.14 7.96
N GLU A 202 18.87 -1.08 7.17
CA GLU A 202 17.84 -1.04 6.12
C GLU A 202 18.36 -1.73 4.86
N ALA A 203 17.49 -2.51 4.22
CA ALA A 203 17.75 -3.14 2.93
C ALA A 203 17.29 -2.23 1.79
N ASP A 204 17.99 -2.27 0.66
CA ASP A 204 17.53 -1.59 -0.54
C ASP A 204 16.21 -2.24 -1.06
N PRO A 205 15.20 -1.45 -1.47
CA PRO A 205 13.92 -1.98 -1.94
C PRO A 205 14.05 -2.85 -3.18
N ALA A 206 13.38 -4.00 -3.16
CA ALA A 206 13.15 -4.81 -4.34
C ALA A 206 12.18 -4.10 -5.31
N PRO A 207 12.31 -4.31 -6.63
CA PRO A 207 11.43 -3.71 -7.62
C PRO A 207 9.95 -4.03 -7.37
N ARG A 208 9.09 -3.01 -7.43
CA ARG A 208 7.64 -3.13 -7.27
C ARG A 208 6.92 -2.94 -8.60
N ASN A 209 5.74 -3.56 -8.72
CA ASN A 209 4.87 -3.38 -9.87
C ASN A 209 4.07 -2.06 -9.78
N SER A 210 3.31 -1.73 -10.81
CA SER A 210 2.51 -0.49 -10.90
C SER A 210 1.45 -0.35 -9.80
N SER A 211 1.02 -1.47 -9.20
CA SER A 211 0.10 -1.46 -8.05
C SER A 211 0.81 -1.24 -6.71
N GLY A 212 2.14 -1.08 -6.72
CA GLY A 212 2.97 -0.93 -5.52
C GLY A 212 3.26 -2.23 -4.78
N GLY A 213 2.78 -3.37 -5.30
CA GLY A 213 3.05 -4.70 -4.76
C GLY A 213 4.18 -5.43 -5.49
N PHE A 214 4.29 -6.73 -5.20
CA PHE A 214 5.28 -7.62 -5.80
C PHE A 214 4.62 -8.57 -6.80
N SER A 215 5.17 -8.64 -8.01
CA SER A 215 4.73 -9.60 -9.03
C SER A 215 5.18 -11.02 -8.68
N SER A 216 4.49 -12.03 -9.20
CA SER A 216 5.04 -13.40 -9.14
C SER A 216 6.29 -13.48 -10.00
N GLU A 217 7.33 -14.13 -9.48
CA GLU A 217 8.61 -14.32 -10.18
C GLU A 217 8.88 -15.81 -10.36
N GLY A 218 9.32 -16.16 -11.56
CA GLY A 218 9.85 -17.49 -11.84
C GLY A 218 11.32 -17.59 -11.44
N CYS A 219 11.79 -18.83 -11.44
CA CYS A 219 13.19 -19.17 -11.29
C CYS A 219 13.98 -18.69 -12.53
N THR A 220 14.81 -17.66 -12.40
CA THR A 220 15.53 -17.06 -13.55
C THR A 220 17.00 -16.77 -13.30
N GLU A 221 17.46 -16.85 -12.05
CA GLU A 221 18.83 -16.55 -11.67
C GLU A 221 19.52 -17.81 -11.13
N ASP A 222 20.82 -17.94 -11.35
CA ASP A 222 21.60 -19.01 -10.76
C ASP A 222 21.68 -18.85 -9.23
N ASP A 223 21.49 -19.92 -8.49
CA ASP A 223 21.59 -19.93 -7.04
C ASP A 223 23.07 -19.95 -6.59
N PRO A 224 23.58 -18.88 -5.96
CA PRO A 224 24.96 -18.83 -5.50
C PRO A 224 25.23 -19.72 -4.28
N THR A 225 24.22 -20.40 -3.73
CA THR A 225 24.29 -21.15 -2.47
C THR A 225 24.32 -22.66 -2.66
N THR A 226 23.47 -23.20 -3.55
CA THR A 226 23.38 -24.65 -3.81
C THR A 226 23.58 -25.04 -5.27
N GLY A 227 23.77 -24.06 -6.17
CA GLY A 227 23.95 -24.31 -7.61
C GLY A 227 22.65 -24.67 -8.36
N GLY A 228 21.50 -24.48 -7.72
CA GLY A 228 20.18 -24.55 -8.35
C GLY A 228 19.78 -23.22 -9.02
N CYS A 229 18.48 -22.94 -9.02
CA CYS A 229 17.95 -21.71 -9.60
C CYS A 229 17.05 -20.99 -8.59
N ILE A 230 17.09 -19.66 -8.60
CA ILE A 230 16.30 -18.79 -7.71
C ILE A 230 15.62 -17.65 -8.47
N THR A 231 14.66 -17.00 -7.81
CA THR A 231 14.05 -15.77 -8.34
C THR A 231 15.00 -14.58 -8.19
N LYS A 232 14.78 -13.52 -8.98
CA LYS A 232 15.50 -12.25 -8.85
C LYS A 232 15.37 -11.66 -7.45
N ARG A 233 14.18 -11.75 -6.86
CA ARG A 233 13.93 -11.24 -5.51
C ARG A 233 14.63 -12.06 -4.44
N THR A 234 14.69 -13.38 -4.57
CA THR A 234 15.47 -14.23 -3.66
C THR A 234 16.95 -13.87 -3.73
N LEU A 235 17.49 -13.67 -4.94
CA LEU A 235 18.89 -13.24 -5.11
C LEU A 235 19.15 -11.85 -4.51
N HIS A 236 18.20 -10.92 -4.68
CA HIS A 236 18.26 -9.58 -4.06
C HIS A 236 18.26 -9.67 -2.53
N MET A 237 17.31 -10.40 -1.95
CA MET A 237 17.25 -10.66 -0.50
C MET A 237 18.53 -11.29 0.03
N TYR A 238 19.09 -12.27 -0.69
CA TYR A 238 20.35 -12.90 -0.33
C TYR A 238 21.49 -11.85 -0.25
N LYS A 239 21.62 -11.00 -1.27
CA LYS A 239 22.66 -9.96 -1.33
C LYS A 239 22.51 -8.93 -0.21
N GLU A 240 21.29 -8.43 0.02
CA GLU A 240 21.05 -7.44 1.09
C GLU A 240 21.27 -8.04 2.49
N THR A 241 20.92 -9.31 2.69
CA THR A 241 21.18 -10.02 3.95
C THR A 241 22.68 -10.22 4.18
N LYS A 242 23.46 -10.57 3.15
CA LYS A 242 24.94 -10.63 3.23
C LYS A 242 25.55 -9.25 3.50
N LYS A 243 25.06 -8.21 2.82
CA LYS A 243 25.48 -6.80 2.99
C LYS A 243 25.23 -6.30 4.41
N ALA A 244 24.14 -6.73 5.05
CA ALA A 244 23.84 -6.45 6.46
C ALA A 244 24.76 -7.20 7.46
N GLY A 245 25.69 -8.02 6.98
CA GLY A 245 26.71 -8.69 7.80
C GLY A 245 26.38 -10.14 8.18
N PHE A 246 25.21 -10.64 7.78
CA PHE A 246 24.84 -12.05 8.01
C PHE A 246 25.58 -12.91 7.00
N ASN A 247 26.65 -13.59 7.42
CA ASN A 247 27.59 -14.30 6.53
C ASN A 247 27.79 -15.77 6.91
N MET A 248 26.76 -16.40 7.48
CA MET A 248 26.74 -17.85 7.72
C MET A 248 26.37 -18.64 6.47
N PHE A 249 26.42 -19.97 6.57
CA PHE A 249 26.00 -20.88 5.52
C PHE A 249 24.53 -20.66 5.17
N VAL A 250 24.20 -20.77 3.87
CA VAL A 250 22.84 -20.56 3.36
C VAL A 250 22.58 -21.64 2.33
N GLY A 251 21.35 -22.15 2.27
CA GLY A 251 20.87 -22.95 1.15
C GLY A 251 19.53 -22.42 0.67
N CYS A 252 19.44 -22.03 -0.61
CA CYS A 252 18.24 -21.43 -1.18
C CYS A 252 17.42 -22.42 -2.01
N HIS A 253 18.03 -23.07 -2.98
CA HIS A 253 17.33 -24.03 -3.84
C HIS A 253 17.58 -25.47 -3.44
N ARG A 254 16.55 -26.31 -3.58
CA ARG A 254 16.67 -27.77 -3.61
C ARG A 254 15.53 -28.34 -4.47
N ASP A 255 15.85 -29.38 -5.24
CA ASP A 255 14.87 -30.05 -6.09
C ASP A 255 13.92 -30.90 -5.26
N GLY A 256 12.63 -30.77 -5.55
CA GLY A 256 11.58 -31.56 -4.92
C GLY A 256 11.25 -31.17 -3.48
N GLY A 257 10.12 -31.70 -3.01
CA GLY A 257 9.49 -31.33 -1.76
C GLY A 257 8.47 -30.20 -1.91
N PRO A 258 7.69 -29.93 -0.87
CA PRO A 258 6.64 -28.92 -0.92
C PRO A 258 7.20 -27.49 -0.82
N PHE A 259 6.34 -26.51 -1.12
CA PHE A 259 6.53 -25.07 -0.84
C PHE A 259 7.54 -24.35 -1.75
N GLU A 260 8.38 -23.48 -1.16
CA GLU A 260 9.04 -22.38 -1.87
C GLU A 260 10.48 -22.65 -2.29
N HIS A 261 11.18 -23.64 -1.69
CA HIS A 261 12.55 -23.97 -2.11
C HIS A 261 12.64 -24.44 -3.57
N PRO A 262 11.81 -25.37 -4.07
CA PRO A 262 11.89 -25.83 -5.46
C PRO A 262 11.48 -24.75 -6.47
N LYS A 263 10.77 -23.72 -6.01
CA LYS A 263 10.38 -22.55 -6.80
C LYS A 263 11.48 -21.49 -6.84
N GLY A 264 12.58 -21.68 -6.11
CA GLY A 264 13.63 -20.69 -5.99
C GLY A 264 13.25 -19.47 -5.15
N ARG A 265 12.23 -19.60 -4.30
CA ARG A 265 11.59 -18.52 -3.51
C ARG A 265 11.90 -18.60 -2.01
N ALA A 266 12.85 -19.42 -1.59
CA ALA A 266 13.21 -19.55 -0.18
C ALA A 266 14.72 -19.63 0.05
N CYS A 267 15.14 -19.34 1.28
CA CYS A 267 16.48 -19.61 1.79
C CYS A 267 16.47 -20.02 3.25
N ASP A 268 17.26 -21.05 3.58
CA ASP A 268 17.58 -21.46 4.94
C ASP A 268 18.94 -20.90 5.33
N TRP A 269 18.93 -19.97 6.28
CA TRP A 269 20.13 -19.33 6.80
C TRP A 269 20.60 -20.01 8.08
N SER A 270 21.69 -20.75 7.98
CA SER A 270 22.29 -21.46 9.11
C SER A 270 22.81 -20.50 10.18
N LEU A 271 22.94 -21.04 11.40
CA LEU A 271 23.68 -20.39 12.49
C LEU A 271 25.19 -20.68 12.41
N GLN A 272 25.59 -21.60 11.52
CA GLN A 272 26.94 -22.12 11.38
C GLN A 272 27.62 -21.66 10.08
N LYS A 273 28.95 -21.73 10.03
CA LYS A 273 29.73 -21.42 8.82
C LYS A 273 29.60 -22.46 7.71
N SER A 274 29.19 -23.68 8.05
CA SER A 274 28.91 -24.77 7.12
C SER A 274 27.86 -25.69 7.72
N GLY A 275 26.96 -26.22 6.88
CA GLY A 275 25.88 -27.12 7.30
C GLY A 275 24.87 -26.47 8.24
N PHE A 276 24.04 -27.30 8.85
CA PHE A 276 22.99 -26.90 9.80
C PHE A 276 23.17 -27.64 11.12
N SER A 277 23.06 -26.91 12.23
CA SER A 277 23.09 -27.46 13.57
C SER A 277 22.29 -26.55 14.50
N VAL A 278 21.57 -27.19 15.43
CA VAL A 278 20.80 -26.49 16.47
C VAL A 278 21.73 -25.55 17.24
N TYR A 279 21.24 -24.37 17.63
CA TYR A 279 22.00 -23.47 18.51
C TYR A 279 22.37 -24.16 19.82
N ASP A 280 23.60 -23.96 20.26
CA ASP A 280 24.10 -24.45 21.56
C ASP A 280 24.54 -23.28 22.46
N THR A 281 24.72 -22.09 21.87
CA THR A 281 25.20 -20.89 22.58
C THR A 281 24.25 -19.70 22.44
N ASP A 282 24.27 -18.81 23.45
CA ASP A 282 23.58 -17.51 23.39
C ASP A 282 24.03 -16.65 22.20
N LYS A 283 25.26 -16.84 21.73
CA LYS A 283 25.80 -16.13 20.56
C LYS A 283 25.11 -16.56 19.27
N GLU A 284 24.94 -17.87 19.06
CA GLU A 284 24.23 -18.42 17.90
C GLU A 284 22.75 -18.07 17.94
N PHE A 285 22.14 -18.19 19.12
CA PHE A 285 20.75 -17.81 19.31
C PHE A 285 20.52 -16.31 19.04
N ARG A 286 21.41 -15.44 19.54
CA ARG A 286 21.39 -14.01 19.24
C ARG A 286 21.61 -13.73 17.75
N TYR A 287 22.49 -14.46 17.08
CA TYR A 287 22.68 -14.35 15.64
C TYR A 287 21.37 -14.65 14.89
N GLY A 288 20.72 -15.77 15.20
CA GLY A 288 19.42 -16.14 14.62
C GLY A 288 18.34 -15.09 14.89
N ASN A 289 18.25 -14.58 16.13
CA ASN A 289 17.32 -13.50 16.47
C ASN A 289 17.58 -12.22 15.68
N ASN A 290 18.84 -11.83 15.53
CA ASN A 290 19.21 -10.61 14.80
C ASN A 290 18.91 -10.74 13.30
N LEU A 291 19.17 -11.92 12.73
CA LEU A 291 18.87 -12.21 11.33
C LEU A 291 17.36 -12.20 11.08
N MET A 292 16.60 -12.93 11.91
CA MET A 292 15.14 -12.91 11.86
C MET A 292 14.61 -11.48 11.98
N ALA A 293 15.14 -10.68 12.92
CA ALA A 293 14.68 -9.31 13.11
C ALA A 293 15.00 -8.42 11.90
N PHE A 294 16.17 -8.58 11.28
CA PHE A 294 16.51 -7.88 10.03
C PHE A 294 15.51 -8.22 8.92
N LEU A 295 15.22 -9.51 8.71
CA LEU A 295 14.29 -9.96 7.67
C LEU A 295 12.87 -9.45 7.92
N VAL A 296 12.38 -9.55 9.16
CA VAL A 296 11.03 -9.08 9.52
C VAL A 296 10.91 -7.56 9.41
N ARG A 297 11.92 -6.78 9.82
CA ARG A 297 11.93 -5.31 9.71
C ARG A 297 11.99 -4.85 8.26
N ASN A 298 12.73 -5.56 7.42
CA ASN A 298 12.89 -5.25 5.99
C ASN A 298 11.91 -6.03 5.10
N ALA A 299 10.90 -6.69 5.67
CA ALA A 299 10.01 -7.58 4.92
C ALA A 299 9.27 -6.89 3.78
N ASP A 300 8.86 -5.64 3.98
CA ASP A 300 8.20 -4.85 2.94
C ASP A 300 9.19 -4.48 1.83
N GLU A 301 10.41 -4.04 2.17
CA GLU A 301 11.43 -3.68 1.18
C GLU A 301 11.87 -4.89 0.35
N LEU A 302 12.01 -6.05 0.99
CA LEU A 302 12.49 -7.27 0.34
C LEU A 302 11.38 -8.08 -0.33
N GLY A 303 10.11 -7.83 -0.02
CA GLY A 303 8.97 -8.63 -0.51
C GLY A 303 8.92 -10.03 0.09
N ILE A 304 9.13 -10.13 1.41
CA ILE A 304 9.10 -11.39 2.17
C ILE A 304 7.66 -11.89 2.32
N TYR A 305 7.48 -13.18 2.07
CA TYR A 305 6.22 -13.90 2.30
C TYR A 305 6.07 -14.35 3.76
N TYR A 306 7.07 -15.05 4.29
CA TYR A 306 7.12 -15.42 5.70
C TYR A 306 8.55 -15.68 6.18
N VAL A 307 8.72 -15.65 7.51
CA VAL A 307 9.97 -16.01 8.19
C VAL A 307 9.66 -17.06 9.26
N ILE A 308 10.46 -18.13 9.34
CA ILE A 308 10.37 -19.13 10.40
C ILE A 308 11.67 -19.13 11.21
N TRP A 309 11.54 -19.06 12.53
CA TRP A 309 12.66 -19.14 13.45
C TRP A 309 12.20 -19.69 14.80
N ASN A 310 12.92 -20.68 15.33
CA ASN A 310 12.75 -21.23 16.68
C ASN A 310 11.28 -21.59 17.00
N LYS A 311 10.69 -22.47 16.16
CA LYS A 311 9.30 -22.96 16.26
C LYS A 311 8.23 -21.88 16.13
N MET A 312 8.57 -20.77 15.47
CA MET A 312 7.64 -19.66 15.24
C MET A 312 7.67 -19.27 13.77
N ILE A 313 6.51 -18.93 13.22
CA ILE A 313 6.36 -18.41 11.86
C ILE A 313 5.74 -17.01 11.90
N TRP A 314 6.27 -16.12 11.08
CA TRP A 314 5.79 -14.75 10.93
C TRP A 314 5.32 -14.49 9.52
N PHE A 315 4.17 -13.83 9.39
CA PHE A 315 3.66 -13.31 8.12
C PHE A 315 3.46 -11.79 8.20
N PRO A 316 3.77 -11.02 7.14
CA PRO A 316 3.53 -9.57 7.09
C PRO A 316 2.11 -9.15 7.48
N ALA A 317 1.10 -9.90 7.02
CA ALA A 317 -0.30 -9.56 7.24
C ALA A 317 -0.87 -10.04 8.59
N SER A 318 -0.28 -11.05 9.25
CA SER A 318 -0.88 -11.67 10.44
C SER A 318 0.04 -11.83 11.65
N GLY A 319 1.30 -11.43 11.54
CA GLY A 319 2.26 -11.49 12.64
C GLY A 319 2.72 -12.91 12.96
N TRP A 320 3.16 -13.11 14.20
CA TRP A 320 3.75 -14.35 14.69
C TRP A 320 2.74 -15.41 15.10
N LYS A 321 3.05 -16.66 14.80
CA LYS A 321 2.27 -17.84 15.21
C LYS A 321 3.23 -18.95 15.61
N THR A 322 2.78 -19.87 16.45
CA THR A 322 3.50 -21.12 16.69
C THR A 322 3.56 -21.92 15.40
N TYR A 323 4.72 -22.49 15.13
CA TYR A 323 4.97 -23.34 13.97
C TYR A 323 5.07 -24.80 14.42
N HIS A 324 4.42 -25.69 13.67
CA HIS A 324 4.35 -27.13 13.95
C HIS A 324 4.74 -27.99 12.75
N GLY A 325 5.59 -27.45 11.85
CA GLY A 325 6.05 -28.22 10.70
C GLY A 325 7.17 -29.20 11.03
N VAL A 326 7.62 -29.92 10.00
CA VAL A 326 8.59 -31.04 10.11
C VAL A 326 9.95 -30.66 10.70
N SER A 327 10.39 -29.41 10.50
CA SER A 327 11.61 -28.88 11.11
C SER A 327 11.27 -27.89 12.21
N ASP A 328 11.94 -27.99 13.35
CA ASP A 328 11.76 -27.05 14.46
C ASP A 328 12.37 -25.65 14.18
N HIS A 329 13.16 -25.50 13.10
CA HIS A 329 13.87 -24.25 12.75
C HIS A 329 14.69 -23.68 13.92
N THR A 330 15.34 -24.56 14.68
CA THR A 330 16.24 -24.20 15.79
C THR A 330 17.72 -24.18 15.36
N ASP A 331 17.98 -24.54 14.12
CA ASP A 331 19.30 -24.64 13.48
C ASP A 331 19.50 -23.64 12.33
N HIS A 332 18.42 -22.98 11.91
CA HIS A 332 18.44 -21.96 10.86
C HIS A 332 17.23 -21.01 10.94
N VAL A 333 17.37 -19.84 10.32
CA VAL A 333 16.27 -18.93 10.00
C VAL A 333 15.83 -19.22 8.57
N HIS A 334 14.58 -19.63 8.39
CA HIS A 334 13.99 -19.82 7.07
C HIS A 334 13.28 -18.54 6.64
N VAL A 335 13.42 -18.17 5.37
CA VAL A 335 12.68 -17.07 4.75
C VAL A 335 12.13 -17.50 3.40
N SER A 336 10.89 -17.15 3.15
CA SER A 336 10.22 -17.32 1.85
C SER A 336 9.82 -15.97 1.27
N MET A 337 9.80 -15.85 -0.05
CA MET A 337 9.53 -14.63 -0.81
C MET A 337 8.13 -14.65 -1.43
N LEU A 338 7.51 -13.47 -1.60
CA LEU A 338 6.30 -13.31 -2.43
C LEU A 338 6.63 -13.51 -3.91
#